data_AF-A0A8S2REB3-F1
#
_entry.id   AF-A0A8S2REB3-F1
#
_cell.length_a   1.000
_cell.length_b   1.000
_cell.length_c   1.000
_cell.angle_alpha   90.00
_cell.angle_beta   90.00
_cell.angle_gamma   90.00
#
_symmetry.space_group_name_H-M   'P 1'
#
loop_
_entity.id
_entity.type
_entity.pdbx_description
1 polymer ?
#
loop_
_entity_poly.entity_id
_entity_poly.type
_entity_poly.pdbx_seq_one_letter_code
_entity_poly.pdbx_strand_id
1 'polypeptide(L)'
;ASSDEACQRIIDGIVANSHFDSQVSTVLREWLNRRTPEQLATAIITGVGGSKDELGTSEIAQTLFEMSNSSNDFIISPLPNLLFVRDGFSIIEINVFIWQMTEPARRNEPLLLRTIFQYHPCLSESGLK
;
A
#
# COMPACT_ATOMS: atom_id res chain seq x y z
N ALA A 1 -11.97 -12.97 -7.93
CA ALA A 1 -10.55 -13.02 -7.54
C ALA A 1 -10.45 -13.18 -6.02
N SER A 2 -9.42 -13.84 -5.50
CA SER A 2 -9.33 -14.12 -4.04
C SER A 2 -8.85 -12.88 -3.27
N SER A 3 -9.30 -12.73 -2.02
CA SER A 3 -8.81 -11.69 -1.08
C SER A 3 -7.29 -11.76 -0.91
N ASP A 4 -6.71 -12.97 -0.93
CA ASP A 4 -5.27 -13.18 -0.78
C ASP A 4 -4.49 -12.62 -1.98
N GLU A 5 -5.04 -12.76 -3.18
CA GLU A 5 -4.42 -12.23 -4.40
C GLU A 5 -4.40 -10.70 -4.39
N ALA A 6 -5.47 -10.08 -3.89
CA ALA A 6 -5.55 -8.63 -3.69
C ALA A 6 -4.48 -8.14 -2.70
N CYS A 7 -4.30 -8.87 -1.59
CA CYS A 7 -3.29 -8.56 -0.59
C CYS A 7 -1.87 -8.66 -1.17
N GLN A 8 -1.56 -9.75 -1.89
CA GLN A 8 -0.26 -9.91 -2.55
C GLN A 8 0.01 -8.81 -3.57
N ARG A 9 -1.00 -8.44 -4.37
CA ARG A 9 -0.88 -7.38 -5.37
C ARG A 9 -0.53 -6.02 -4.75
N ILE A 10 -1.14 -5.72 -3.60
CA ILE A 10 -0.82 -4.52 -2.82
C ILE A 10 0.59 -4.59 -2.23
N ILE A 11 0.97 -5.71 -1.61
CA ILE A 11 2.29 -5.87 -1.00
C ILE A 11 3.40 -5.69 -2.05
N ASP A 12 3.23 -6.29 -3.23
CA ASP A 12 4.14 -6.12 -4.37
C ASP A 12 4.30 -4.65 -4.76
N GLY A 13 3.18 -3.92 -4.87
CA GLY A 13 3.22 -2.52 -5.26
C GLY A 13 3.86 -1.61 -4.20
N ILE A 14 3.58 -1.85 -2.92
CA ILE A 14 4.19 -1.08 -1.82
C ILE A 14 5.70 -1.31 -1.78
N VAL A 15 6.15 -2.55 -1.89
CA VAL A 15 7.57 -2.90 -1.90
C VAL A 15 8.28 -2.33 -3.13
N ALA A 16 7.61 -2.24 -4.27
CA ALA A 16 8.16 -1.60 -5.47
C ALA A 16 8.26 -0.08 -5.32
N ASN A 17 7.27 0.56 -4.68
CA ASN A 17 7.21 2.01 -4.51
C ASN A 17 8.05 2.53 -3.33
N SER A 18 8.51 1.67 -2.42
CA SER A 18 9.30 2.09 -1.25
C SER A 18 10.76 2.43 -1.58
N HIS A 19 11.25 2.05 -2.77
CA HIS A 19 12.62 2.32 -3.24
C HIS A 19 13.73 1.82 -2.29
N PHE A 20 13.42 0.85 -1.44
CA PHE A 20 14.40 0.18 -0.59
C PHE A 20 15.32 -0.75 -1.39
N ASP A 21 16.47 -1.08 -0.80
CA ASP A 21 17.34 -2.13 -1.34
C ASP A 21 16.66 -3.52 -1.25
N SER A 22 17.21 -4.49 -1.97
CA SER A 22 16.63 -5.83 -2.07
C SER A 22 16.50 -6.55 -0.71
N GLN A 23 17.40 -6.28 0.24
CA GLN A 23 17.38 -6.92 1.54
C GLN A 23 16.24 -6.34 2.39
N VAL A 24 16.17 -5.01 2.49
CA VAL A 24 15.09 -4.31 3.21
C VAL A 24 13.73 -4.60 2.57
N SER A 25 13.62 -4.61 1.23
CA SER A 25 12.39 -4.98 0.52
C SER A 25 11.91 -6.39 0.84
N THR A 26 12.82 -7.34 1.06
CA THR A 26 12.48 -8.71 1.45
C THR A 26 11.89 -8.76 2.86
N VAL A 27 12.54 -8.07 3.80
CA VAL A 27 12.06 -7.99 5.18
C VAL A 27 10.72 -7.24 5.25
N LEU A 28 10.57 -6.14 4.51
CA LEU A 28 9.31 -5.39 4.42
C LEU A 28 8.17 -6.27 3.88
N ARG A 29 8.42 -7.04 2.81
CA ARG A 29 7.46 -7.97 2.25
C ARG A 29 7.01 -9.01 3.28
N GLU A 30 7.97 -9.63 3.98
CA GLU A 30 7.66 -10.64 4.98
C GLU A 30 6.92 -10.03 6.18
N TRP A 31 7.32 -8.83 6.62
CA TRP A 31 6.60 -8.07 7.64
C TRP A 31 5.15 -7.81 7.21
N LEU A 32 4.91 -7.35 5.98
CA LEU A 32 3.56 -7.13 5.44
C LEU A 32 2.74 -8.42 5.33
N ASN A 33 3.35 -9.54 4.94
CA ASN A 33 2.68 -10.84 4.81
C ASN A 33 2.17 -11.42 6.13
N ARG A 34 2.70 -10.97 7.28
CA ARG A 34 2.25 -11.41 8.61
C ARG A 34 1.01 -10.66 9.10
N ARG A 35 0.48 -9.71 8.33
CA ARG A 35 -0.70 -8.91 8.69
C ARG A 35 -2.00 -9.51 8.21
N THR A 36 -3.09 -9.26 8.94
CA THR A 36 -4.43 -9.47 8.41
C THR A 36 -4.76 -8.42 7.33
N PRO A 37 -5.74 -8.67 6.45
CA PRO A 37 -6.17 -7.67 5.45
C PRO A 37 -6.50 -6.29 6.04
N GLU A 38 -7.12 -6.25 7.22
CA GLU A 38 -7.49 -5.01 7.92
C GLU A 38 -6.25 -4.26 8.42
N GLN A 39 -5.28 -4.98 8.98
CA GLN A 39 -4.00 -4.40 9.41
C GLN A 39 -3.18 -3.89 8.22
N LEU A 40 -3.20 -4.62 7.10
CA LEU A 40 -2.56 -4.21 5.86
C LEU A 40 -3.17 -2.92 5.31
N ALA A 41 -4.51 -2.88 5.21
CA ALA A 41 -5.22 -1.68 4.76
C ALA A 41 -4.94 -0.47 5.67
N THR A 42 -4.96 -0.67 6.99
CA THR A 42 -4.66 0.38 7.96
C THR A 42 -3.24 0.91 7.74
N ALA A 43 -2.24 0.03 7.72
CA ALA A 43 -0.83 0.41 7.55
C ALA A 43 -0.57 1.20 6.25
N ILE A 44 -1.27 0.87 5.16
CA ILE A 44 -1.11 1.58 3.88
C ILE A 44 -1.78 2.95 3.90
N ILE A 45 -2.96 3.05 4.51
CA ILE A 45 -3.72 4.31 4.59
C ILE A 45 -3.05 5.29 5.54
N THR A 46 -2.74 4.85 6.76
CA THR A 46 -2.17 5.69 7.82
C THR A 46 -0.67 5.91 7.66
N GLY A 47 -0.02 5.12 6.81
CA GLY A 47 1.43 5.03 6.80
C GLY A 47 1.97 4.26 8.02
N VAL A 48 3.27 4.01 7.98
CA VAL A 48 4.04 3.34 9.03
C VAL A 48 5.34 4.10 9.20
N GLY A 49 5.48 4.76 10.34
CA GLY A 49 6.67 5.45 10.77
C GLY A 49 7.83 4.50 11.04
N GLY A 50 9.05 5.02 10.92
CA GLY A 50 10.27 4.30 11.29
C GLY A 50 10.49 4.27 12.80
N SER A 51 9.48 3.90 13.61
CA SER A 51 9.59 3.81 15.07
C SER A 51 9.24 2.41 15.57
N LYS A 52 9.83 2.00 16.71
CA LYS A 52 9.56 0.67 17.30
C LYS A 52 8.10 0.50 17.72
N ASP A 53 7.47 1.57 18.19
CA ASP A 53 6.08 1.53 18.65
C ASP A 53 5.11 1.32 17.49
N GLU A 54 5.40 1.88 16.31
CA GLU A 54 4.56 1.69 15.10
C GLU A 54 4.81 0.36 14.38
N LEU A 55 6.06 -0.12 14.37
CA LEU A 55 6.40 -1.38 13.71
C LEU A 55 6.03 -2.63 14.52
N GLY A 56 5.91 -2.46 15.84
CA GLY A 56 5.70 -3.52 16.81
C GLY A 56 7.00 -4.17 17.29
N THR A 57 6.87 -5.11 18.23
CA THR A 57 8.01 -5.70 18.97
C THR A 57 8.54 -7.01 18.39
N SER A 58 7.94 -7.52 17.32
CA SER A 58 8.37 -8.77 16.68
C SER A 58 9.81 -8.69 16.17
N GLU A 59 10.53 -9.82 16.14
CA GLU A 59 11.92 -9.86 15.63
C GLU A 59 12.04 -9.25 14.23
N ILE A 60 11.08 -9.58 13.35
CA ILE A 60 11.09 -9.04 11.98
C ILE A 60 10.86 -7.53 11.92
N ALA A 61 10.07 -6.98 12.85
CA ALA A 61 9.87 -5.54 12.96
C ALA A 61 11.14 -4.83 13.43
N GLN A 62 11.89 -5.45 14.34
CA GLN A 62 13.19 -4.93 14.80
C GLN A 62 14.22 -4.96 13.66
N THR A 63 14.31 -6.08 12.93
CA THR A 63 15.16 -6.18 11.74
C THR A 63 14.81 -5.13 10.69
N LEU A 64 13.52 -4.93 10.40
CA LEU A 64 13.07 -3.91 9.46
C LEU A 64 13.46 -2.50 9.90
N PHE A 65 13.22 -2.18 11.18
CA PHE A 65 13.61 -0.90 11.77
C PHE A 65 15.11 -0.64 11.62
N GLU A 66 15.95 -1.61 12.03
CA GLU A 66 17.41 -1.50 11.99
C GLU A 66 17.94 -1.35 10.55
N MET A 67 17.40 -2.12 9.60
CA MET A 67 17.88 -2.09 8.22
C MET A 67 17.35 -0.89 7.41
N SER A 68 16.17 -0.36 7.76
CA SER A 68 15.54 0.74 7.01
C SER A 68 16.33 2.06 7.06
N ASN A 69 17.31 2.17 7.97
CA ASN A 69 18.12 3.36 8.26
C ASN A 69 17.26 4.59 8.61
N SER A 70 17.52 5.20 9.76
CA SER A 70 16.70 6.26 10.37
C SER A 70 16.65 7.61 9.61
N SER A 71 17.03 7.67 8.33
CA SER A 71 16.98 8.90 7.53
C SER A 71 15.60 9.23 7.00
N ASN A 72 14.71 8.24 6.88
CA ASN A 72 13.32 8.46 6.48
C ASN A 72 12.41 8.35 7.70
N ASP A 73 11.53 9.35 7.88
CA ASP A 73 10.54 9.34 8.96
C ASP A 73 9.52 8.20 8.81
N PHE A 74 9.33 7.68 7.59
CA PHE A 74 8.36 6.64 7.25
C PHE A 74 8.99 5.48 6.48
N ILE A 75 8.59 4.27 6.85
CA ILE A 75 8.82 3.03 6.08
C ILE A 75 7.76 2.88 5.00
N ILE A 76 6.50 3.22 5.32
CA ILE A 76 5.40 3.33 4.36
C ILE A 76 4.84 4.74 4.52
N SER A 77 4.93 5.55 3.46
CA SER A 77 4.38 6.91 3.50
C SER A 77 2.85 6.87 3.63
N PRO A 78 2.27 7.75 4.47
CA PRO A 78 0.82 7.86 4.60
C PRO A 78 0.18 8.35 3.31
N LEU A 79 -1.13 8.12 3.17
CA LEU A 79 -1.94 8.60 2.05
C LEU A 79 -2.86 9.75 2.48
N PRO A 80 -2.33 10.97 2.72
CA PRO A 80 -3.11 12.09 3.29
C PRO A 80 -4.25 12.54 2.37
N ASN A 81 -4.13 12.33 1.06
CA ASN A 81 -5.09 12.82 0.08
C ASN A 81 -6.23 11.84 -0.22
N LEU A 82 -6.39 10.76 0.55
CA LEU A 82 -7.52 9.84 0.38
C LEU A 82 -8.89 10.50 0.66
N LEU A 83 -8.93 11.65 1.33
CA LEU A 83 -10.15 12.46 1.44
C LEU A 83 -10.53 13.14 0.11
N PHE A 84 -9.60 13.27 -0.83
CA PHE A 84 -9.78 13.91 -2.14
C PHE A 84 -9.78 12.89 -3.28
N VAL A 85 -10.68 11.91 -3.19
CA VAL A 85 -10.78 10.77 -4.13
C VAL A 85 -10.99 11.16 -5.60
N ARG A 86 -11.46 12.39 -5.87
CA ARG A 86 -11.70 12.90 -7.24
C ARG A 86 -10.45 12.90 -8.11
N ASP A 87 -9.29 13.13 -7.51
CA ASP A 87 -8.02 13.25 -8.22
C ASP A 87 -7.44 11.88 -8.61
N GLY A 88 -7.72 10.83 -7.83
CA GLY A 88 -7.09 9.53 -7.99
C GLY A 88 -7.65 8.72 -9.16
N PHE A 89 -8.93 8.92 -9.49
CA PHE A 89 -9.57 8.25 -10.60
C PHE A 89 -10.75 9.05 -11.16
N SER A 90 -11.20 8.67 -12.36
CA SER A 90 -12.43 9.19 -12.95
C SER A 90 -13.19 8.07 -13.64
N ILE A 91 -14.52 8.12 -13.59
CA ILE A 91 -15.38 7.17 -14.29
C ILE A 91 -16.05 7.92 -15.43
N ILE A 92 -15.84 7.46 -16.66
CA ILE A 92 -16.50 7.98 -17.86
C ILE A 92 -17.27 6.82 -18.48
N GLU A 93 -18.59 6.93 -18.46
CA GLU A 93 -19.52 5.85 -18.80
C GLU A 93 -19.26 4.61 -17.92
N ILE A 94 -18.74 3.53 -18.50
CA ILE A 94 -18.40 2.29 -17.81
C ILE A 94 -16.89 2.14 -17.54
N ASN A 95 -16.07 3.08 -18.00
CA ASN A 95 -14.62 2.97 -17.94
C ASN A 95 -14.05 3.72 -16.73
N VAL A 96 -13.18 3.07 -15.99
CA VAL A 96 -12.47 3.57 -14.81
C VAL A 96 -11.05 3.96 -15.23
N PHE A 97 -10.76 5.25 -15.19
CA PHE A 97 -9.44 5.79 -15.43
C PHE A 97 -8.75 6.01 -14.08
N ILE A 98 -7.72 5.22 -13.79
CA ILE A 98 -6.89 5.40 -12.59
C ILE A 98 -5.64 6.18 -12.97
N TRP A 99 -5.51 7.37 -12.42
CA TRP A 99 -4.49 8.34 -12.83
C TRP A 99 -3.14 8.02 -12.20
N GLN A 100 -2.06 8.28 -12.93
CA GLN A 100 -0.72 8.26 -12.36
C GLN A 100 -0.48 9.57 -11.61
N MET A 101 -0.03 9.48 -10.37
CA MET A 101 0.23 10.66 -9.55
C MET A 101 1.64 11.22 -9.81
N THR A 102 1.72 12.53 -10.00
CA THR A 102 2.99 13.26 -10.13
C THR A 102 3.74 13.29 -8.80
N GLU A 103 3.03 13.59 -7.71
CA GLU A 103 3.60 13.77 -6.37
C GLU A 103 4.01 12.41 -5.75
N PRO A 104 5.28 12.24 -5.32
CA PRO A 104 5.76 10.99 -4.72
C PRO A 104 4.91 10.47 -3.56
N ALA A 105 4.45 11.35 -2.66
CA ALA A 105 3.61 10.98 -1.51
C ALA A 105 2.28 10.32 -1.91
N ARG A 106 1.83 10.53 -3.15
CA ARG A 106 0.55 10.02 -3.68
C ARG A 106 0.70 8.75 -4.51
N ARG A 107 1.92 8.24 -4.73
CA ARG A 107 2.19 7.10 -5.64
C ARG A 107 1.55 5.78 -5.20
N ASN A 108 1.18 5.67 -3.92
CA ASN A 108 0.48 4.50 -3.40
C ASN A 108 -1.05 4.59 -3.57
N GLU A 109 -1.62 5.76 -3.91
CA GLU A 109 -3.07 5.90 -4.14
C GLU A 109 -3.55 5.07 -5.34
N PRO A 110 -2.89 5.10 -6.53
CA PRO A 110 -3.32 4.31 -7.68
C PRO A 110 -3.25 2.80 -7.42
N LEU A 111 -2.33 2.36 -6.57
CA LEU A 111 -2.21 0.96 -6.17
C LEU A 111 -3.45 0.51 -5.40
N LEU A 112 -3.85 1.29 -4.39
CA LEU A 112 -5.05 1.01 -3.60
C LEU A 112 -6.31 1.00 -4.49
N LEU A 113 -6.46 2.01 -5.35
CA LEU A 113 -7.60 2.13 -6.26
C LEU A 113 -7.68 0.95 -7.23
N ARG A 114 -6.56 0.55 -7.85
CA ARG A 114 -6.50 -0.61 -8.76
C ARG A 114 -6.97 -1.87 -8.05
N THR A 115 -6.47 -2.11 -6.84
CA THR A 115 -6.87 -3.29 -6.07
C THR A 115 -8.36 -3.25 -5.71
N ILE A 116 -8.89 -2.10 -5.31
CA ILE A 116 -10.30 -1.95 -4.99
C ILE A 116 -11.18 -2.24 -6.22
N PHE A 117 -10.92 -1.59 -7.37
CA PHE A 117 -11.74 -1.80 -8.57
C PHE A 117 -11.64 -3.22 -9.12
N GLN A 118 -10.48 -3.87 -9.00
CA GLN A 118 -10.24 -5.20 -9.55
C GLN A 118 -10.75 -6.34 -8.64
N TYR A 119 -10.67 -6.18 -7.31
CA TYR A 119 -10.91 -7.28 -6.36
C TYR A 119 -12.12 -7.08 -5.44
N HIS A 120 -12.64 -5.87 -5.28
CA HIS A 120 -13.79 -5.64 -4.41
C HIS A 120 -15.07 -6.19 -5.07
N PRO A 121 -15.83 -7.10 -4.44
CA PRO A 121 -16.96 -7.80 -5.08
C PRO A 121 -17.98 -6.86 -5.73
N CYS A 122 -18.37 -5.79 -5.01
CA CYS A 122 -19.34 -4.81 -5.52
C CYS A 122 -18.87 -4.04 -6.75
N LEU A 123 -17.55 -3.97 -7.02
CA LEU A 123 -16.98 -3.21 -8.13
C LEU A 123 -16.56 -4.14 -9.27
N SER A 124 -15.90 -5.25 -8.97
CA SER A 124 -15.51 -6.23 -9.98
C SER A 124 -16.70 -6.83 -10.73
N GLU A 125 -17.87 -6.90 -10.08
CA GLU A 125 -19.10 -7.43 -10.67
C GLU A 125 -20.04 -6.33 -11.20
N SER A 126 -19.67 -5.05 -11.08
CA SER A 126 -20.52 -3.91 -11.47
C SER A 126 -20.56 -3.65 -12.98
N GLY A 127 -19.72 -4.33 -13.76
CA GLY A 127 -19.55 -4.07 -15.20
C GLY A 127 -18.65 -2.86 -15.53
N LEU A 128 -18.09 -2.21 -14.51
CA LEU A 128 -17.02 -1.22 -14.66
C LEU A 128 -15.75 -1.88 -15.24
N LYS A 129 -15.02 -1.15 -16.08
CA LYS A 129 -13.83 -1.63 -16.80
C LYS A 129 -12.62 -0.75 -16.57
#